data_AF-A0A955FH03-F1
#
_entry.id   AF-A0A955FH03-F1
#
_cell.length_a   1.000
_cell.length_b   1.000
_cell.length_c   1.000
_cell.angle_alpha   90.00
_cell.angle_beta   90.00
_cell.angle_gamma   90.00
#
_symmetry.space_group_name_H-M   'P 1'
#
loop_
_entity.id
_entity.type
_entity.pdbx_description
1 polymer ?
#
loop_
_entity_poly.entity_id
_entity_poly.type
_entity_poly.pdbx_seq_one_letter_code
_entity_poly.pdbx_strand_id
1 'polypeptide(L)'
;MNFLKSHTVREVRGKRKCIFNTTFQNNTFIQVLLKVTNLDFEKTYESQEEFDTLHYGCVCIFTDEDVDGKGQIASLLIVLFMQWPALFNKWKWVKRMPTPIVRATPKGKRKNDVVEFDRLEELEVWLKDNPDAVDKYDFKYYKGLAGIEKPNLIPIFANFRERMITFTVDETAQKYADIYYGKGTDERKIELSSPLVALTTQELIMLEQGICSCTTQFRHEAKEFQLDNIKRKIPGVLDGLIECRRKILTVMMDEAKRNSKPIKCDIIAAKALERMEYAHGAASLCQSIVTMAQQFCGKQLVPLLISNEGI
;
A
#
# COMPACT_ATOMS: atom_id res chain seq x y z
N MET A 1 -4.00 -5.46 -10.45
CA MET A 1 -4.99 -6.43 -10.97
C MET A 1 -5.42 -7.34 -9.83
N ASN A 2 -6.69 -7.72 -9.73
CA ASN A 2 -7.21 -8.51 -8.59
C ASN A 2 -7.49 -9.97 -8.98
N PHE A 3 -6.80 -10.90 -8.33
CA PHE A 3 -6.87 -12.34 -8.62
C PHE A 3 -8.27 -12.94 -8.40
N LEU A 4 -8.93 -12.65 -7.29
CA LEU A 4 -10.25 -13.23 -6.95
C LEU A 4 -11.35 -12.82 -7.94
N LYS A 5 -11.19 -11.68 -8.62
CA LYS A 5 -12.12 -11.24 -9.65
C LYS A 5 -11.85 -11.87 -11.02
N SER A 6 -10.73 -12.56 -11.17
CA SER A 6 -10.16 -12.94 -12.46
C SER A 6 -10.02 -14.45 -12.68
N HIS A 7 -10.49 -15.27 -11.76
CA HIS A 7 -10.45 -16.73 -11.88
C HIS A 7 -11.72 -17.40 -11.34
N THR A 8 -11.93 -18.65 -11.75
CA THR A 8 -12.93 -19.57 -11.21
C THR A 8 -12.23 -20.91 -10.97
N VAL A 9 -12.23 -21.40 -9.73
CA VAL A 9 -11.74 -22.75 -9.41
C VAL A 9 -12.87 -23.74 -9.66
N ARG A 10 -12.61 -24.81 -10.40
CA ARG A 10 -13.51 -25.95 -10.54
C ARG A 10 -12.77 -27.23 -10.24
N GLU A 11 -13.44 -28.16 -9.57
CA GLU A 11 -12.93 -29.52 -9.44
C GLU A 11 -13.44 -30.34 -10.63
N VAL A 12 -12.52 -30.88 -11.43
CA VAL A 12 -12.85 -31.70 -12.59
C VAL A 12 -12.16 -33.04 -12.43
N ARG A 13 -12.94 -34.11 -12.21
CA ARG A 13 -12.44 -35.48 -12.02
C ARG A 13 -11.44 -35.62 -10.85
N GLY A 14 -11.70 -34.96 -9.72
CA GLY A 14 -10.86 -35.01 -8.52
C GLY A 14 -9.56 -34.20 -8.61
N LYS A 15 -9.36 -33.44 -9.70
CA LYS A 15 -8.25 -32.50 -9.85
C LYS A 15 -8.76 -31.07 -9.78
N ARG A 16 -8.10 -30.24 -8.97
CA ARG A 16 -8.36 -28.80 -8.91
C ARG A 16 -7.91 -28.15 -10.22
N LYS A 17 -8.84 -27.51 -10.92
CA LYS A 17 -8.56 -26.79 -12.16
C LYS A 17 -8.95 -25.32 -12.02
N CYS A 18 -7.97 -24.44 -12.10
CA CYS A 18 -8.19 -22.99 -12.09
C CYS A 18 -8.42 -22.49 -13.52
N ILE A 19 -9.59 -21.90 -13.78
CA ILE A 19 -9.93 -21.29 -15.06
C ILE A 19 -9.76 -19.78 -14.91
N PHE A 20 -8.88 -19.19 -15.73
CA PHE A 20 -8.57 -17.77 -15.69
C PHE A 20 -9.32 -17.00 -16.78
N ASN A 21 -9.69 -15.75 -16.48
CA ASN A 21 -10.23 -14.85 -17.50
C ASN A 21 -9.12 -14.34 -18.44
N THR A 22 -9.51 -13.75 -19.57
CA THR A 22 -8.58 -13.23 -20.59
C THR A 22 -7.64 -12.16 -20.03
N THR A 23 -8.15 -11.32 -19.12
CA THR A 23 -7.34 -10.28 -18.46
C THR A 23 -6.16 -10.88 -17.67
N PHE A 24 -6.37 -12.04 -17.02
CA PHE A 24 -5.35 -12.68 -16.20
C PHE A 24 -4.31 -13.39 -17.07
N GLN A 25 -4.78 -14.09 -18.10
CA GLN A 25 -3.92 -14.75 -19.07
C GLN A 25 -2.97 -13.76 -19.77
N ASN A 26 -3.48 -12.56 -20.08
CA ASN A 26 -2.70 -11.52 -20.75
C ASN A 26 -1.85 -10.66 -19.79
N ASN A 27 -1.91 -10.89 -18.47
CA ASN A 27 -1.14 -10.10 -17.53
C ASN A 27 0.34 -10.55 -17.50
N THR A 28 1.19 -9.78 -18.16
CA THR A 28 2.63 -10.07 -18.29
C THR A 28 3.34 -10.24 -16.95
N PHE A 29 3.03 -9.40 -15.96
CA PHE A 29 3.64 -9.50 -14.63
C PHE A 29 3.33 -10.86 -13.97
N ILE A 30 2.07 -11.29 -13.98
CA ILE A 30 1.69 -12.56 -13.36
C ILE A 30 2.30 -13.74 -14.13
N GLN A 31 2.29 -13.72 -15.46
CA GLN A 31 2.91 -14.78 -16.26
C GLN A 31 4.42 -14.90 -15.98
N VAL A 32 5.11 -13.77 -15.87
CA VAL A 32 6.53 -13.74 -15.49
C VAL A 32 6.72 -14.25 -14.07
N LEU A 33 5.89 -13.80 -13.11
CA LEU A 33 5.98 -14.24 -11.72
C LEU A 33 5.84 -15.76 -11.60
N LEU A 34 4.80 -16.34 -12.21
CA LEU A 34 4.56 -17.79 -12.21
C LEU A 34 5.71 -18.55 -12.85
N LYS A 35 6.25 -18.06 -13.98
CA LYS A 35 7.36 -18.67 -14.68
C LYS A 35 8.67 -18.61 -13.88
N VAL A 36 8.94 -17.48 -13.23
CA VAL A 36 10.16 -17.27 -12.43
C VAL A 36 10.12 -18.16 -11.19
N THR A 37 8.98 -18.27 -10.50
CA THR A 37 8.86 -19.10 -9.29
C THR A 37 8.58 -20.57 -9.57
N ASN A 38 8.15 -20.91 -10.79
CA ASN A 38 7.58 -22.21 -11.17
C ASN A 38 6.31 -22.57 -10.38
N LEU A 39 5.48 -21.56 -10.09
CA LEU A 39 4.19 -21.77 -9.44
C LEU A 39 3.19 -22.42 -10.40
N ASP A 40 2.51 -23.44 -9.92
CA ASP A 40 1.58 -24.27 -10.67
C ASP A 40 0.24 -24.37 -9.93
N PHE A 41 -0.84 -23.98 -10.60
CA PHE A 41 -2.19 -24.02 -10.05
C PHE A 41 -2.78 -25.42 -9.94
N GLU A 42 -2.16 -26.43 -10.57
CA GLU A 42 -2.57 -27.84 -10.44
C GLU A 42 -1.97 -28.51 -9.19
N LYS A 43 -0.95 -27.90 -8.56
CA LYS A 43 -0.31 -28.39 -7.34
C LYS A 43 -0.92 -27.78 -6.08
N THR A 44 -0.81 -28.47 -4.95
CA THR A 44 -1.20 -27.96 -3.63
C THR A 44 0.01 -27.56 -2.78
N TYR A 45 1.19 -28.09 -3.12
CA TYR A 45 2.45 -27.96 -2.40
C TYR A 45 2.41 -28.58 -0.99
N GLU A 46 1.63 -29.63 -0.80
CA GLU A 46 1.58 -30.36 0.47
C GLU A 46 2.77 -31.34 0.63
N SER A 47 3.35 -31.82 -0.47
CA SER A 47 4.50 -32.74 -0.45
C SER A 47 5.83 -32.02 -0.64
N GLN A 48 6.93 -32.61 -0.16
CA GLN A 48 8.28 -32.12 -0.40
C GLN A 48 8.62 -32.13 -1.90
N GLU A 49 8.22 -33.19 -2.62
CA GLU A 49 8.44 -33.32 -4.06
C GLU A 49 7.82 -32.15 -4.85
N GLU A 50 6.60 -31.73 -4.50
CA GLU A 50 5.98 -30.57 -5.12
C GLU A 50 6.70 -29.28 -4.76
N PHE A 51 7.11 -29.11 -3.51
CA PHE A 51 7.86 -27.93 -3.06
C PHE A 51 9.21 -27.79 -3.77
N ASP A 52 9.94 -28.89 -3.95
CA ASP A 52 11.24 -28.92 -4.62
C ASP A 52 11.14 -28.57 -6.12
N THR A 53 9.94 -28.58 -6.69
CA THR A 53 9.74 -28.07 -8.06
C THR A 53 9.79 -26.55 -8.16
N LEU A 54 9.64 -25.81 -7.05
CA LEU A 54 9.76 -24.34 -7.05
C LEU A 54 11.21 -23.92 -7.26
N HIS A 55 11.42 -22.86 -8.04
CA HIS A 55 12.78 -22.35 -8.28
C HIS A 55 13.38 -21.60 -7.07
N TYR A 56 12.54 -21.16 -6.13
CA TYR A 56 12.94 -20.36 -4.98
C TYR A 56 12.33 -20.90 -3.69
N GLY A 57 13.12 -20.92 -2.61
CA GLY A 57 12.68 -21.38 -1.29
C GLY A 57 11.79 -20.40 -0.53
N CYS A 58 11.69 -19.14 -0.96
CA CYS A 58 10.71 -18.16 -0.48
C CYS A 58 10.51 -17.03 -1.49
N VAL A 59 9.41 -16.31 -1.35
CA VAL A 59 9.18 -15.00 -1.97
C VAL A 59 9.08 -13.95 -0.87
N CYS A 60 9.82 -12.86 -1.04
CA CYS A 60 9.76 -11.72 -0.14
C CYS A 60 9.19 -10.51 -0.88
N ILE A 61 8.09 -9.97 -0.36
CA ILE A 61 7.39 -8.81 -0.90
C ILE A 61 8.07 -7.54 -0.38
N PHE A 62 8.57 -6.74 -1.32
CA PHE A 62 9.12 -5.40 -1.07
C PHE A 62 8.21 -4.36 -1.71
N THR A 63 7.63 -3.50 -0.89
CA THR A 63 6.78 -2.38 -1.31
C THR A 63 7.19 -1.14 -0.55
N ASP A 64 6.82 0.03 -1.06
CA ASP A 64 6.85 1.24 -0.25
C ASP A 64 5.99 1.04 1.00
N GLU A 65 6.43 1.59 2.13
CA GLU A 65 5.70 1.51 3.41
C GLU A 65 4.60 2.60 3.47
N ASP A 66 3.92 2.79 2.35
CA ASP A 66 2.75 3.64 2.22
C ASP A 66 1.47 2.79 2.08
N VAL A 67 0.32 3.45 2.17
CA VAL A 67 -0.98 2.78 2.19
C VAL A 67 -1.23 1.94 0.93
N ASP A 68 -0.73 2.39 -0.23
CA ASP A 68 -0.86 1.69 -1.51
C ASP A 68 0.05 0.44 -1.57
N GLY A 69 1.30 0.55 -1.14
CA GLY A 69 2.27 -0.53 -1.12
C GLY A 69 1.87 -1.64 -0.15
N LYS A 70 1.75 -1.31 1.13
CA LYS A 70 1.44 -2.28 2.19
C LYS A 70 0.00 -2.78 2.11
N GLY A 71 -0.96 -1.89 1.85
CA GLY A 71 -2.38 -2.22 1.94
C GLY A 71 -2.94 -2.82 0.65
N GLN A 72 -2.49 -2.37 -0.52
CA GLN A 72 -3.02 -2.84 -1.81
C GLN A 72 -2.08 -3.82 -2.52
N ILE A 73 -0.82 -3.46 -2.76
CA ILE A 73 0.09 -4.29 -3.57
C ILE A 73 0.43 -5.59 -2.83
N ALA A 74 0.90 -5.50 -1.59
CA ALA A 74 1.27 -6.67 -0.80
C ALA A 74 0.06 -7.59 -0.58
N SER A 75 -1.07 -7.03 -0.17
CA SER A 75 -2.31 -7.79 0.03
C SER A 75 -2.82 -8.49 -1.24
N LEU A 76 -2.70 -7.87 -2.42
CA LEU A 76 -3.06 -8.53 -3.69
C LEU A 76 -2.16 -9.73 -4.02
N LEU A 77 -0.87 -9.64 -3.73
CA LEU A 77 0.07 -10.76 -3.87
C LEU A 77 -0.23 -11.85 -2.86
N ILE A 78 -0.52 -11.51 -1.60
CA ILE A 78 -0.92 -12.47 -0.57
C ILE A 78 -2.18 -13.22 -0.99
N VAL A 79 -3.19 -12.53 -1.49
CA VAL A 79 -4.42 -13.15 -2.02
C VAL A 79 -4.15 -14.11 -3.20
N LEU A 80 -3.19 -13.77 -4.08
CA LEU A 80 -2.75 -14.68 -5.14
C LEU A 80 -2.09 -15.93 -4.55
N PHE A 81 -1.15 -15.76 -3.62
CA PHE A 81 -0.43 -16.90 -3.05
C PHE A 81 -1.32 -17.77 -2.17
N MET A 82 -2.36 -17.21 -1.53
CA MET A 82 -3.33 -17.95 -0.70
C MET A 82 -4.03 -19.09 -1.45
N GLN A 83 -3.91 -19.16 -2.77
CA GLN A 83 -4.30 -20.35 -3.53
C GLN A 83 -3.54 -21.61 -3.10
N TRP A 84 -2.39 -21.48 -2.47
CA TRP A 84 -1.56 -22.58 -1.95
C TRP A 84 -1.28 -22.39 -0.44
N PRO A 85 -2.25 -22.70 0.45
CA PRO A 85 -2.09 -22.51 1.89
C PRO A 85 -0.87 -23.21 2.50
N ALA A 86 -0.46 -24.35 1.93
CA ALA A 86 0.75 -25.08 2.35
C ALA A 86 2.01 -24.21 2.28
N LEU A 87 2.12 -23.34 1.26
CA LEU A 87 3.26 -22.42 1.12
C LEU A 87 3.37 -21.43 2.29
N PHE A 88 2.25 -21.04 2.91
CA PHE A 88 2.28 -20.19 4.10
C PHE A 88 2.59 -20.98 5.35
N ASN A 89 1.77 -21.99 5.64
CA ASN A 89 1.75 -22.58 6.97
C ASN A 89 2.85 -23.63 7.17
N LYS A 90 3.14 -24.44 6.15
CA LYS A 90 4.16 -25.49 6.21
C LYS A 90 5.54 -24.95 5.85
N TRP A 91 5.65 -24.26 4.72
CA TRP A 91 6.94 -23.88 4.14
C TRP A 91 7.43 -22.48 4.53
N LYS A 92 6.57 -21.66 5.15
CA LYS A 92 6.92 -20.26 5.52
C LYS A 92 7.46 -19.46 4.32
N TRP A 93 6.91 -19.72 3.14
CA TRP A 93 7.42 -19.30 1.84
C TRP A 93 7.09 -17.84 1.52
N VAL A 94 5.94 -17.34 1.97
CA VAL A 94 5.50 -15.95 1.70
C VAL A 94 5.95 -15.03 2.84
N LYS A 95 6.80 -14.06 2.51
CA LYS A 95 7.35 -13.09 3.45
C LYS A 95 7.18 -11.68 2.95
N ARG A 96 7.30 -10.71 3.84
CA ARG A 96 7.41 -9.28 3.55
C ARG A 96 8.50 -8.70 4.43
N MET A 97 9.20 -7.70 3.91
CA MET A 97 10.13 -6.91 4.71
C MET A 97 9.62 -5.47 4.72
N PRO A 98 9.11 -4.96 5.86
CA PRO A 98 8.84 -3.54 6.00
C PRO A 98 10.15 -2.76 5.97
N THR A 99 10.08 -1.53 5.50
CA THR A 99 11.18 -0.58 5.65
C THR A 99 10.82 0.47 6.70
N PRO A 100 11.80 0.95 7.48
CA PRO A 100 11.56 2.01 8.45
C PRO A 100 10.86 3.20 7.82
N ILE A 101 9.84 3.72 8.50
CA ILE A 101 9.12 4.94 8.11
C ILE A 101 9.83 6.17 8.68
N VAL A 102 10.40 6.05 9.88
CA VAL A 102 11.14 7.14 10.53
C VAL A 102 12.49 6.65 11.01
N ARG A 103 13.52 7.44 10.76
CA ARG A 103 14.85 7.25 11.35
C ARG A 103 15.21 8.42 12.23
N ALA A 104 15.49 8.14 13.49
CA ALA A 104 16.05 9.07 14.44
C ALA A 104 17.58 8.92 14.46
N THR A 105 18.29 9.96 14.05
CA THR A 105 19.77 10.00 14.06
C THR A 105 20.26 10.92 15.17
N PRO A 106 21.11 10.48 16.11
CA PRO A 106 21.60 11.33 17.19
C PRO A 106 22.38 12.55 16.67
N LYS A 107 22.11 13.73 17.25
CA LYS A 107 22.88 14.95 17.03
C LYS A 107 24.24 14.83 17.74
N GLY A 108 25.31 15.17 17.01
CA GLY A 108 26.68 15.19 17.55
C GLY A 108 27.50 13.93 17.26
N LYS A 109 28.43 13.56 18.16
CA LYS A 109 29.45 12.52 17.92
C LYS A 109 28.95 11.07 18.10
N ARG A 110 27.73 10.87 18.61
CA ARG A 110 27.13 9.53 18.83
C ARG A 110 26.38 9.04 17.59
N LYS A 111 27.01 9.02 16.41
CA LYS A 111 26.33 8.62 15.16
C LYS A 111 25.89 7.15 15.09
N ASN A 112 26.32 6.31 16.03
CA ASN A 112 26.05 4.87 16.02
C ASN A 112 24.75 4.47 16.74
N ASP A 113 24.12 5.36 17.52
CA ASP A 113 22.88 5.06 18.26
C ASP A 113 21.63 5.42 17.42
N VAL A 114 21.61 4.99 16.16
CA VAL A 114 20.47 5.23 15.26
C VAL A 114 19.30 4.36 15.68
N VAL A 115 18.11 4.96 15.80
CA VAL A 115 16.86 4.25 16.05
C VAL A 115 15.95 4.37 14.83
N GLU A 116 15.36 3.26 14.41
CA GLU A 116 14.49 3.16 13.24
C GLU A 116 13.13 2.64 13.69
N PHE A 117 12.06 3.28 13.21
CA PHE A 117 10.69 2.95 13.54
C PHE A 117 9.97 2.51 12.28
N ASP A 118 9.33 1.35 12.35
CA ASP A 118 8.56 0.80 11.24
C ASP A 118 7.09 1.28 11.30
N ARG A 119 6.67 1.86 12.44
CA ARG A 119 5.34 2.44 12.67
C ARG A 119 5.43 3.80 13.37
N LEU A 120 4.44 4.66 13.16
CA LEU A 120 4.39 5.97 13.84
C LEU A 120 4.03 5.83 15.32
N GLU A 121 3.21 4.85 15.67
CA GLU A 121 2.83 4.55 17.04
C GLU A 121 4.05 4.13 17.90
N GLU A 122 5.00 3.40 17.30
CA GLU A 122 6.26 3.02 17.96
C GLU A 122 7.12 4.26 18.27
N LEU A 123 7.17 5.22 17.33
CA LEU A 123 7.84 6.50 17.54
C LEU A 123 7.16 7.30 18.66
N GLU A 124 5.83 7.36 18.68
CA GLU A 124 5.09 8.09 19.72
C GLU A 124 5.35 7.52 21.12
N VAL A 125 5.33 6.19 21.26
CA VAL A 125 5.67 5.51 22.52
C VAL A 125 7.12 5.80 22.91
N TRP A 126 8.06 5.67 21.96
CA TRP A 126 9.47 5.92 22.23
C TRP A 126 9.77 7.36 22.64
N LEU A 127 9.11 8.36 22.03
CA LEU A 127 9.22 9.77 22.40
C LEU A 127 8.63 10.04 23.78
N LYS A 128 7.58 9.32 24.17
CA LYS A 128 7.00 9.41 25.51
C LYS A 128 7.95 8.89 26.58
N ASP A 129 8.65 7.79 26.28
CA ASP A 129 9.64 7.18 27.19
C ASP A 129 10.98 7.93 27.18
N ASN A 130 11.28 8.67 26.11
CA ASN A 130 12.51 9.46 25.91
C ASN A 130 12.17 10.92 25.54
N PRO A 131 11.65 11.74 26.48
CA PRO A 131 11.13 13.07 26.18
C PRO A 131 12.20 14.06 25.66
N ASP A 132 13.47 13.82 25.99
CA ASP A 132 14.63 14.59 25.54
C ASP A 132 15.12 14.20 24.13
N ALA A 133 14.55 13.15 23.53
CA ALA A 133 14.93 12.70 22.21
C ALA A 133 14.65 13.74 21.11
N VAL A 134 13.60 14.54 21.26
CA VAL A 134 13.24 15.61 20.31
C VAL A 134 14.39 16.59 20.11
N ASP A 135 15.10 16.92 21.18
CA ASP A 135 16.24 17.83 21.13
C ASP A 135 17.52 17.11 20.70
N LYS A 136 17.66 15.82 21.04
CA LYS A 136 18.88 15.03 20.83
C LYS A 136 18.99 14.34 19.48
N TYR A 137 17.89 14.18 18.73
CA TYR A 137 17.87 13.44 17.47
C TYR A 137 17.36 14.32 16.30
N ASP A 138 17.89 14.04 15.12
CA ASP A 138 17.34 14.48 13.85
C ASP A 138 16.43 13.37 13.31
N PHE A 139 15.16 13.70 13.08
CA PHE A 139 14.15 12.76 12.56
C PHE A 139 14.01 12.93 11.05
N LYS A 140 14.19 11.84 10.32
CA LYS A 140 13.97 11.80 8.87
C LYS A 140 12.84 10.83 8.56
N TYR A 141 11.80 11.32 7.90
CA TYR A 141 10.69 10.52 7.40
C TYR A 141 11.03 9.95 6.01
N TYR A 142 10.90 8.64 5.85
CA TYR A 142 11.10 7.93 4.59
C TYR A 142 9.75 7.70 3.92
N LYS A 143 9.44 8.53 2.92
CA LYS A 143 8.17 8.44 2.18
C LYS A 143 8.09 7.24 1.23
N GLY A 144 9.22 6.65 0.86
CA GLY A 144 9.29 5.50 -0.04
C GLY A 144 10.72 4.95 -0.12
N LEU A 145 10.86 3.76 -0.69
CA LEU A 145 12.10 3.00 -0.79
C LEU A 145 13.22 3.82 -1.46
N ALA A 146 12.87 4.64 -2.46
CA ALA A 146 13.82 5.49 -3.17
C ALA A 146 14.33 6.70 -2.35
N GLY A 147 13.67 7.03 -1.23
CA GLY A 147 14.08 8.11 -0.34
C GLY A 147 15.21 7.74 0.63
N ILE A 148 15.58 6.46 0.68
CA ILE A 148 16.65 5.96 1.56
C ILE A 148 17.97 5.99 0.78
N GLU A 149 18.90 6.82 1.23
CA GLU A 149 20.24 6.92 0.63
C GLU A 149 21.01 5.59 0.79
N LYS A 150 21.84 5.24 -0.21
CA LYS A 150 22.61 3.98 -0.23
C LYS A 150 23.38 3.66 1.06
N PRO A 151 24.06 4.62 1.73
CA PRO A 151 24.76 4.34 2.99
C PRO A 151 23.83 3.91 4.12
N ASN A 152 22.57 4.36 4.10
CA ASN A 152 21.56 4.02 5.10
C ASN A 152 20.85 2.70 4.80
N LEU A 153 20.84 2.25 3.54
CA LEU A 153 20.30 0.95 3.15
C LEU A 153 21.13 -0.22 3.69
N ILE A 154 22.47 -0.11 3.71
CA ILE A 154 23.34 -1.22 4.13
C ILE A 154 23.01 -1.70 5.56
N PRO A 155 22.88 -0.82 6.58
CA PRO A 155 22.44 -1.23 7.92
C PRO A 155 21.04 -1.86 7.94
N ILE A 156 20.08 -1.33 7.18
CA ILE A 156 18.71 -1.88 7.13
C ILE A 156 18.73 -3.33 6.63
N PHE A 157 19.53 -3.61 5.60
CA PHE A 157 19.70 -4.96 5.04
C PHE A 157 20.67 -5.83 5.84
N ALA A 158 21.49 -5.28 6.74
CA ALA A 158 22.31 -6.08 7.64
C ALA A 158 21.44 -6.94 8.56
N ASN A 159 20.31 -6.39 9.04
CA ASN A 159 19.33 -7.09 9.87
C ASN A 159 18.16 -7.65 9.04
N PHE A 160 18.41 -7.96 7.75
CA PHE A 160 17.38 -8.41 6.81
C PHE A 160 16.52 -9.55 7.36
N ARG A 161 17.14 -10.56 7.97
CA ARG A 161 16.42 -11.75 8.45
C ARG A 161 15.53 -11.46 9.66
N GLU A 162 15.96 -10.57 10.53
CA GLU A 162 15.23 -10.18 11.74
C GLU A 162 14.03 -9.28 11.40
N ARG A 163 14.17 -8.46 10.35
CA ARG A 163 13.10 -7.60 9.85
C ARG A 163 12.07 -8.33 8.98
N MET A 164 12.29 -9.61 8.61
CA MET A 164 11.33 -10.34 7.78
C MET A 164 10.09 -10.74 8.58
N ILE A 165 8.93 -10.34 8.06
CA ILE A 165 7.63 -10.81 8.52
C ILE A 165 7.21 -11.99 7.64
N THR A 166 6.94 -13.12 8.26
CA THR A 166 6.45 -14.35 7.61
C THR A 166 4.93 -14.41 7.73
N PHE A 167 4.23 -14.64 6.62
CA PHE A 167 2.78 -14.74 6.63
C PHE A 167 2.27 -16.14 6.98
N THR A 168 1.18 -16.20 7.73
CA THR A 168 0.40 -17.41 8.00
C THR A 168 -1.03 -17.25 7.52
N VAL A 169 -1.68 -18.35 7.14
CA VAL A 169 -3.09 -18.37 6.73
C VAL A 169 -3.90 -19.03 7.84
N ASP A 170 -4.81 -18.25 8.43
CA ASP A 170 -5.81 -18.73 9.38
C ASP A 170 -7.16 -19.00 8.70
N GLU A 171 -8.11 -19.56 9.44
CA GLU A 171 -9.45 -19.93 8.95
C GLU A 171 -10.28 -18.72 8.48
N THR A 172 -10.03 -17.53 9.03
CA THR A 172 -10.75 -16.29 8.70
C THR A 172 -10.14 -15.53 7.53
N ALA A 173 -8.91 -15.86 7.12
CA ALA A 173 -8.19 -15.16 6.07
C ALA A 173 -8.96 -15.17 4.74
N GLN A 174 -9.57 -16.31 4.38
CA GLN A 174 -10.34 -16.43 3.15
C GLN A 174 -11.57 -15.51 3.16
N LYS A 175 -12.29 -15.42 4.29
CA LYS A 175 -13.43 -14.51 4.45
C LYS A 175 -13.00 -13.06 4.19
N TYR A 176 -11.92 -12.60 4.83
CA TYR A 176 -11.46 -11.22 4.63
C TYR A 176 -10.91 -10.97 3.22
N ALA A 177 -10.24 -11.96 2.62
CA ALA A 177 -9.84 -11.89 1.22
C ALA A 177 -11.06 -11.68 0.30
N ASP A 178 -12.16 -12.40 0.55
CA ASP A 178 -13.40 -12.26 -0.22
C ASP A 178 -14.11 -10.92 0.03
N ILE A 179 -14.12 -10.42 1.27
CA ILE A 179 -14.68 -9.09 1.60
C ILE A 179 -13.95 -7.99 0.80
N TYR A 180 -12.63 -7.94 0.86
CA TYR A 180 -11.84 -6.85 0.28
C TYR A 180 -11.49 -7.03 -1.20
N TYR A 181 -11.34 -8.27 -1.66
CA TYR A 181 -10.88 -8.58 -3.01
C TYR A 181 -11.87 -9.41 -3.82
N GLY A 182 -12.88 -10.01 -3.21
CA GLY A 182 -13.95 -10.70 -3.91
C GLY A 182 -14.87 -9.77 -4.72
N LYS A 183 -15.87 -10.38 -5.37
CA LYS A 183 -16.84 -9.67 -6.22
C LYS A 183 -17.94 -8.99 -5.41
N GLY A 184 -18.28 -9.53 -4.24
CA GLY A 184 -19.30 -8.97 -3.35
C GLY A 184 -18.91 -7.60 -2.81
N THR A 185 -19.87 -6.68 -2.76
CA THR A 185 -19.66 -5.32 -2.26
C THR A 185 -20.31 -5.06 -0.91
N ASP A 186 -21.35 -5.80 -0.55
CA ASP A 186 -22.19 -5.43 0.60
C ASP A 186 -21.49 -5.68 1.93
N GLU A 187 -20.85 -6.83 2.09
CA GLU A 187 -20.00 -7.11 3.27
C GLU A 187 -18.85 -6.11 3.39
N ARG A 188 -18.29 -5.68 2.26
CA ARG A 188 -17.23 -4.66 2.24
C ARG A 188 -17.74 -3.31 2.74
N LYS A 189 -18.96 -2.91 2.36
CA LYS A 189 -19.57 -1.67 2.86
C LYS A 189 -19.78 -1.75 4.37
N ILE A 190 -20.23 -2.90 4.88
CA ILE A 190 -20.42 -3.11 6.32
C ILE A 190 -19.07 -3.01 7.04
N GLU A 191 -18.05 -3.71 6.57
CA GLU A 191 -16.72 -3.70 7.19
C GLU A 191 -16.09 -2.31 7.18
N LEU A 192 -16.20 -1.58 6.05
CA LEU A 192 -15.66 -0.22 5.90
C LEU A 192 -16.52 0.87 6.55
N SER A 193 -17.71 0.53 7.09
CA SER A 193 -18.49 1.48 7.89
C SER A 193 -17.94 1.69 9.30
N SER A 194 -17.08 0.76 9.76
CA SER A 194 -16.38 0.84 11.04
C SER A 194 -14.96 1.39 10.87
N PRO A 195 -14.44 2.14 11.86
CA PRO A 195 -13.07 2.63 11.83
C PRO A 195 -12.05 1.49 11.90
N LEU A 196 -10.79 1.81 11.68
CA LEU A 196 -9.67 0.92 12.00
C LEU A 196 -9.68 0.64 13.50
N VAL A 197 -9.53 -0.64 13.85
CA VAL A 197 -9.36 -1.08 15.23
C VAL A 197 -7.87 -1.27 15.46
N ALA A 198 -7.36 -0.89 16.62
CA ALA A 198 -5.96 -1.13 16.97
C ALA A 198 -5.64 -2.64 16.97
N LEU A 199 -4.37 -2.98 16.75
CA LEU A 199 -3.89 -4.36 16.88
C LEU A 199 -4.15 -4.88 18.29
N THR A 200 -4.58 -6.13 18.37
CA THR A 200 -4.70 -6.81 19.66
C THR A 200 -3.31 -7.13 20.22
N THR A 201 -3.22 -7.33 21.54
CA THR A 201 -1.95 -7.71 22.19
C THR A 201 -1.33 -8.97 21.58
N GLN A 202 -2.15 -9.95 21.19
CA GLN A 202 -1.68 -11.16 20.53
C GLN A 202 -1.08 -10.88 19.15
N GLU A 203 -1.73 -10.03 18.35
CA GLU A 203 -1.21 -9.65 17.04
C GLU A 203 0.11 -8.87 17.14
N LEU A 204 0.25 -8.00 18.14
CA LEU A 204 1.51 -7.29 18.42
C LEU A 204 2.64 -8.27 18.77
N ILE A 205 2.38 -9.22 19.67
CA ILE A 205 3.37 -10.24 20.05
C ILE A 205 3.79 -11.09 18.83
N MET A 206 2.85 -11.47 17.97
CA MET A 206 3.17 -12.23 16.75
C MET A 206 4.05 -11.40 15.79
N LEU A 207 3.74 -10.12 15.62
CA LEU A 207 4.51 -9.22 14.77
C LEU A 207 5.93 -9.02 15.30
N GLU A 208 6.12 -8.86 16.61
CA GLU A 208 7.44 -8.81 17.25
C GLU A 208 8.26 -10.10 17.01
N GLN A 209 7.60 -11.24 16.86
CA GLN A 209 8.22 -12.52 16.51
C GLN A 209 8.46 -12.68 15.00
N GLY A 210 8.16 -11.67 14.18
CA GLY A 210 8.29 -11.72 12.73
C GLY A 210 7.21 -12.59 12.05
N ILE A 211 6.02 -12.71 12.65
CA ILE A 211 4.91 -13.50 12.11
C ILE A 211 3.67 -12.60 11.97
N CYS A 212 3.00 -12.66 10.83
CA CYS A 212 1.75 -11.94 10.60
C CYS A 212 0.69 -12.86 10.00
N SER A 213 -0.50 -12.88 10.59
CA SER A 213 -1.61 -13.59 9.97
C SER A 213 -2.12 -12.82 8.74
N CYS A 214 -2.56 -13.52 7.71
CA CYS A 214 -3.18 -12.89 6.54
C CYS A 214 -4.44 -12.10 6.96
N THR A 215 -5.16 -12.55 7.99
CA THR A 215 -6.30 -11.81 8.55
C THR A 215 -5.88 -10.47 9.14
N THR A 216 -4.81 -10.43 9.93
CA THR A 216 -4.25 -9.20 10.49
C THR A 216 -3.86 -8.24 9.37
N GLN A 217 -3.15 -8.73 8.34
CA GLN A 217 -2.82 -7.94 7.15
C GLN A 217 -4.07 -7.36 6.47
N PHE A 218 -5.14 -8.14 6.32
CA PHE A 218 -6.37 -7.64 5.68
C PHE A 218 -7.16 -6.66 6.55
N ARG A 219 -7.28 -6.94 7.86
CA ARG A 219 -8.05 -6.11 8.78
C ARG A 219 -7.40 -4.77 9.09
N HIS A 220 -6.08 -4.70 9.05
CA HIS A 220 -5.33 -3.49 9.34
C HIS A 220 -4.87 -2.80 8.04
N GLU A 221 -3.91 -3.39 7.34
CA GLU A 221 -3.26 -2.74 6.19
C GLU A 221 -4.20 -2.63 4.98
N ALA A 222 -4.92 -3.69 4.61
CA ALA A 222 -5.83 -3.64 3.47
C ALA A 222 -7.04 -2.74 3.76
N LYS A 223 -7.58 -2.78 4.98
CA LYS A 223 -8.67 -1.90 5.41
C LYS A 223 -8.26 -0.44 5.36
N GLU A 224 -7.07 -0.10 5.86
CA GLU A 224 -6.51 1.25 5.83
C GLU A 224 -6.46 1.77 4.39
N PHE A 225 -5.93 0.97 3.46
CA PHE A 225 -5.95 1.31 2.04
C PHE A 225 -7.36 1.53 1.49
N GLN A 226 -8.34 0.68 1.82
CA GLN A 226 -9.70 0.85 1.30
C GLN A 226 -10.35 2.14 1.83
N LEU A 227 -10.15 2.48 3.10
CA LEU A 227 -10.67 3.71 3.71
C LEU A 227 -10.03 4.96 3.09
N ASP A 228 -8.71 4.95 2.93
CA ASP A 228 -8.00 6.04 2.28
C ASP A 228 -8.39 6.17 0.78
N ASN A 229 -8.55 5.06 0.07
CA ASN A 229 -9.04 5.03 -1.31
C ASN A 229 -10.47 5.61 -1.44
N ILE A 230 -11.34 5.37 -0.44
CA ILE A 230 -12.66 6.02 -0.35
C ILE A 230 -12.50 7.53 -0.17
N LYS A 231 -11.68 7.96 0.80
CA LYS A 231 -11.44 9.37 1.10
C LYS A 231 -10.90 10.15 -0.11
N ARG A 232 -10.07 9.51 -0.93
CA ARG A 232 -9.50 10.10 -2.16
C ARG A 232 -10.50 10.21 -3.31
N LYS A 233 -11.57 9.41 -3.33
CA LYS A 233 -12.48 9.26 -4.48
C LYS A 233 -13.90 9.77 -4.24
N ILE A 234 -14.39 9.74 -3.01
CA ILE A 234 -15.73 10.23 -2.67
C ILE A 234 -15.63 11.73 -2.34
N PRO A 235 -16.34 12.61 -3.05
CA PRO A 235 -16.33 14.03 -2.74
C PRO A 235 -17.01 14.32 -1.40
N GLY A 236 -16.58 15.41 -0.74
CA GLY A 236 -17.24 15.92 0.45
C GLY A 236 -18.65 16.44 0.14
N VAL A 237 -19.59 16.26 1.07
CA VAL A 237 -20.98 16.71 0.89
C VAL A 237 -21.12 18.24 0.87
N LEU A 238 -20.20 18.96 1.53
CA LEU A 238 -20.27 20.41 1.67
C LEU A 238 -19.82 21.16 0.42
N ASP A 239 -18.73 20.70 -0.21
CA ASP A 239 -18.10 21.39 -1.34
C ASP A 239 -18.16 20.59 -2.65
N GLY A 240 -18.55 19.32 -2.61
CA GLY A 240 -18.54 18.45 -3.78
C GLY A 240 -17.13 18.14 -4.30
N LEU A 241 -16.07 18.36 -3.50
CA LEU A 241 -14.69 18.17 -3.89
C LEU A 241 -14.04 16.98 -3.17
N ILE A 242 -13.23 16.23 -3.91
CA ILE A 242 -12.27 15.27 -3.35
C ILE A 242 -11.06 16.02 -2.77
N GLU A 243 -10.31 15.37 -1.86
CA GLU A 243 -9.17 15.97 -1.18
C GLU A 243 -8.16 16.64 -2.14
N CYS A 244 -7.80 15.94 -3.22
CA CYS A 244 -6.89 16.46 -4.25
C CYS A 244 -7.37 17.80 -4.84
N ARG A 245 -8.66 17.89 -5.21
CA ARG A 245 -9.25 19.10 -5.80
C ARG A 245 -9.33 20.24 -4.81
N ARG A 246 -9.61 19.94 -3.53
CA ARG A 246 -9.59 20.94 -2.45
C ARG A 246 -8.19 21.53 -2.27
N LYS A 247 -7.15 20.69 -2.23
CA LYS A 247 -5.75 21.13 -2.15
C LYS A 247 -5.36 22.03 -3.33
N ILE A 248 -5.72 21.64 -4.56
CA ILE A 248 -5.51 22.44 -5.77
C ILE A 248 -6.19 23.81 -5.64
N LEU A 249 -7.47 23.81 -5.25
CA LEU A 249 -8.26 25.03 -5.15
C LEU A 249 -7.68 25.99 -4.10
N THR A 250 -7.29 25.49 -2.93
CA THR A 250 -6.65 26.30 -1.88
C THR A 250 -5.40 27.00 -2.39
N VAL A 251 -4.49 26.27 -3.04
CA VAL A 251 -3.26 26.86 -3.60
C VAL A 251 -3.59 27.87 -4.69
N MET A 252 -4.52 27.57 -5.59
CA MET A 252 -4.91 28.51 -6.64
C MET A 252 -5.57 29.78 -6.10
N MET A 253 -6.44 29.68 -5.10
CA MET A 253 -7.06 30.84 -4.46
C MET A 253 -6.02 31.74 -3.81
N ASP A 254 -5.00 31.17 -3.17
CA ASP A 254 -3.92 31.94 -2.56
C ASP A 254 -3.00 32.61 -3.58
N GLU A 255 -2.70 31.94 -4.70
CA GLU A 255 -1.93 32.56 -5.78
C GLU A 255 -2.75 33.64 -6.50
N ALA A 256 -4.05 33.43 -6.71
CA ALA A 256 -4.94 34.41 -7.35
C ALA A 256 -5.09 35.71 -6.56
N LYS A 257 -4.98 35.67 -5.22
CA LYS A 257 -4.93 36.86 -4.35
C LYS A 257 -3.68 37.72 -4.62
N ARG A 258 -2.58 37.13 -5.08
CA ARG A 258 -1.31 37.81 -5.34
C ARG A 258 -1.18 38.27 -6.79
N ASN A 259 -1.60 37.41 -7.72
CA ASN A 259 -1.47 37.64 -9.15
C ASN A 259 -2.55 36.87 -9.90
N SER A 260 -3.38 37.58 -10.67
CA SER A 260 -4.46 36.98 -11.47
C SER A 260 -4.01 36.54 -12.87
N LYS A 261 -2.71 36.58 -13.16
CA LYS A 261 -2.19 36.09 -14.44
C LYS A 261 -2.31 34.56 -14.53
N PRO A 262 -2.53 34.02 -15.74
CA PRO A 262 -2.54 32.58 -15.99
C PRO A 262 -1.24 31.91 -15.52
N ILE A 263 -1.36 30.76 -14.84
CA ILE A 263 -0.24 29.98 -14.33
C ILE A 263 -0.28 28.59 -14.95
N LYS A 264 0.89 28.08 -15.36
CA LYS A 264 1.00 26.72 -15.90
C LYS A 264 0.60 25.69 -14.85
N CYS A 265 -0.13 24.67 -15.31
CA CYS A 265 -0.58 23.52 -14.51
C CYS A 265 0.53 22.93 -13.63
N ASP A 266 1.72 22.69 -14.20
CA ASP A 266 2.82 22.03 -13.49
C ASP A 266 3.37 22.86 -12.33
N ILE A 267 3.32 24.19 -12.45
CA ILE A 267 3.76 25.11 -11.39
C ILE A 267 2.78 25.05 -10.21
N ILE A 268 1.47 25.00 -10.48
CA ILE A 268 0.46 24.87 -9.43
C ILE A 268 0.54 23.49 -8.76
N ALA A 269 0.74 22.43 -9.53
CA ALA A 269 0.95 21.09 -8.99
C ALA A 269 2.18 21.04 -8.07
N ALA A 270 3.30 21.65 -8.48
CA ALA A 270 4.50 21.75 -7.65
C ALA A 270 4.25 22.54 -6.35
N LYS A 271 3.58 23.70 -6.42
CA LYS A 271 3.20 24.48 -5.23
C LYS A 271 2.25 23.72 -4.30
N ALA A 272 1.32 22.94 -4.85
CA ALA A 272 0.41 22.11 -4.07
C ALA A 272 1.14 20.95 -3.38
N LEU A 273 2.14 20.35 -4.03
CA LEU A 273 3.01 19.34 -3.39
C LEU A 273 3.78 19.91 -2.20
N GLU A 274 4.37 21.08 -2.39
CA GLU A 274 5.19 21.75 -1.37
C GLU A 274 4.34 22.21 -0.17
N ARG A 275 3.19 22.84 -0.42
CA ARG A 275 2.42 23.52 0.64
C ARG A 275 1.33 22.67 1.29
N MET A 276 0.76 21.70 0.57
CA MET A 276 -0.42 20.96 1.02
C MET A 276 -0.09 19.52 1.42
N GLU A 277 1.20 19.19 1.57
CA GLU A 277 1.69 17.86 1.95
C GLU A 277 0.99 16.75 1.17
N TYR A 278 0.92 16.91 -0.15
CA TYR A 278 0.24 15.92 -0.99
C TYR A 278 1.14 14.69 -1.17
N ALA A 279 0.64 13.54 -0.72
CA ALA A 279 1.41 12.31 -0.70
C ALA A 279 1.72 11.77 -2.11
N HIS A 280 0.86 12.02 -3.10
CA HIS A 280 0.97 11.43 -4.44
C HIS A 280 1.78 12.30 -5.41
N GLY A 281 2.16 11.74 -6.55
CA GLY A 281 3.00 12.44 -7.53
C GLY A 281 2.32 13.64 -8.22
N ALA A 282 3.15 14.56 -8.72
CA ALA A 282 2.73 15.78 -9.42
C ALA A 282 1.80 15.52 -10.61
N ALA A 283 2.04 14.43 -11.35
CA ALA A 283 1.26 14.07 -12.52
C ALA A 283 -0.24 13.89 -12.21
N SER A 284 -0.58 13.34 -11.03
CA SER A 284 -1.97 13.17 -10.60
C SER A 284 -2.65 14.51 -10.29
N LEU A 285 -1.90 15.46 -9.72
CA LEU A 285 -2.37 16.83 -9.51
C LEU A 285 -2.57 17.55 -10.84
N CYS A 286 -1.62 17.45 -11.77
CA CYS A 286 -1.73 18.03 -13.11
C CYS A 286 -2.99 17.55 -13.83
N GLN A 287 -3.22 16.23 -13.86
CA GLN A 287 -4.42 15.65 -14.48
C GLN A 287 -5.71 16.12 -13.79
N SER A 288 -5.67 16.28 -12.46
CA SER A 288 -6.80 16.79 -11.69
C SER A 288 -7.09 18.27 -12.00
N ILE A 289 -6.05 19.09 -12.14
CA ILE A 289 -6.15 20.51 -12.56
C ILE A 289 -6.78 20.60 -13.96
N VAL A 290 -6.28 19.82 -14.92
CA VAL A 290 -6.82 19.77 -16.28
C VAL A 290 -8.30 19.39 -16.24
N THR A 291 -8.67 18.35 -15.48
CA THR A 291 -10.07 17.92 -15.33
C THR A 291 -10.94 19.01 -14.70
N MET A 292 -10.41 19.78 -13.75
CA MET A 292 -11.09 20.89 -13.11
C MET A 292 -11.34 22.07 -14.07
N ALA A 293 -10.50 22.24 -15.09
CA ALA A 293 -10.55 23.34 -16.06
C ALA A 293 -11.28 23.01 -17.38
N GLN A 294 -11.82 21.81 -17.57
CA GLN A 294 -12.51 21.40 -18.80
C GLN A 294 -13.85 22.13 -18.99
N GLN A 295 -14.06 22.76 -20.16
CA GLN A 295 -15.22 23.62 -20.45
C GLN A 295 -16.20 23.07 -21.51
N PHE A 296 -16.02 21.83 -21.98
CA PHE A 296 -16.90 21.25 -22.99
C PHE A 296 -18.20 20.64 -22.43
N CYS A 297 -19.21 20.50 -23.30
CA CYS A 297 -20.52 19.95 -22.93
C CYS A 297 -20.42 18.59 -22.22
N GLY A 298 -21.14 18.43 -21.12
CA GLY A 298 -21.16 17.19 -20.33
C GLY A 298 -20.06 17.07 -19.26
N LYS A 299 -19.28 18.14 -19.02
CA LYS A 299 -18.28 18.18 -17.94
C LYS A 299 -18.75 18.89 -16.69
N GLN A 300 -18.52 20.19 -16.59
CA GLN A 300 -18.86 20.97 -15.40
C GLN A 300 -19.87 22.05 -15.79
N LEU A 301 -20.92 22.18 -14.98
CA LEU A 301 -21.90 23.24 -15.16
C LEU A 301 -21.29 24.61 -14.88
N VAL A 302 -20.48 24.69 -13.82
CA VAL A 302 -19.75 25.90 -13.41
C VAL A 302 -18.29 25.49 -13.14
N PRO A 303 -17.37 25.69 -14.09
CA PRO A 303 -15.98 25.31 -13.89
C PRO A 303 -15.30 26.25 -12.88
N LEU A 304 -14.68 25.69 -11.85
CA LEU A 304 -13.95 26.46 -10.83
C LEU A 304 -12.64 27.04 -11.36
N LEU A 305 -12.06 26.38 -12.37
CA LEU A 305 -10.84 26.79 -13.06
C LEU A 305 -11.15 27.03 -14.53
N ILE A 306 -10.43 27.93 -15.16
CA ILE A 306 -10.61 28.26 -16.58
C ILE A 306 -9.31 27.93 -17.31
N SER A 307 -9.43 27.25 -18.45
CA SER A 307 -8.30 27.03 -19.35
C SER A 307 -8.03 28.31 -20.15
N ASN A 308 -6.76 28.67 -20.25
CA ASN A 308 -6.36 29.82 -21.06
C ASN A 308 -6.27 29.48 -22.56
N GLU A 309 -6.22 28.19 -22.88
CA GLU A 309 -6.33 27.65 -24.23
C GLU A 309 -7.77 27.19 -24.41
N GLY A 310 -8.52 27.88 -25.28
CA GLY A 310 -9.91 27.53 -25.59
C GLY A 310 -9.97 26.15 -26.25
N ILE A 311 -10.45 25.15 -25.50
CA ILE A 311 -10.96 23.89 -26.02
C ILE A 311 -12.25 23.57 -25.26
#